data_AF-A0A0A1TDW0-F1
#
_entry.id   AF-A0A0A1TDW0-F1
#
_cell.length_a   1.000
_cell.length_b   1.000
_cell.length_c   1.000
_cell.angle_alpha   90.00
_cell.angle_beta   90.00
_cell.angle_gamma   90.00
#
_symmetry.space_group_name_H-M   'P 1'
#
loop_
_entity.id
_entity.type
_entity.pdbx_description
1 polymer ?
#
loop_
_entity_poly.entity_id
_entity_poly.type
_entity_poly.pdbx_seq_one_letter_code
_entity_poly.pdbx_strand_id
1 'polypeptide(L)'
;MQNKILLTAILAFVSSVAIAAPINGADEDLLAGHNSNYKRGEAEDLLAGHNSNYKRAEDEDLLAGHNKNYKRAEDEDLLAGHNKNYKRAEDEDLLAGHNSNYKRAEDEDLLAGHNKNYKRAEDEDLLAGHNKNYKRAEDEDLLAGHNSNYKRAEDEDLLAGHNSNYKRAEDEDLLAGHNSNYKRAEDEDLLAGHNKNYKRAEEEDLLAGHNSNY
;
A
#
# COMPACT_ATOMS: atom_id res chain seq x y z
N MET A 1 18.33 -3.01 17.63
CA MET A 1 17.59 -3.48 18.82
C MET A 1 16.91 -2.33 19.57
N GLN A 2 17.57 -1.17 19.74
CA GLN A 2 16.98 0.00 20.41
C GLN A 2 15.72 0.55 19.72
N ASN A 3 15.68 0.64 18.38
CA ASN A 3 14.49 1.16 17.67
C ASN A 3 13.25 0.27 17.79
N LYS A 4 13.42 -1.06 17.88
CA LYS A 4 12.30 -2.00 18.10
C LYS A 4 11.75 -1.88 19.52
N ILE A 5 12.61 -1.57 20.50
CA ILE A 5 12.22 -1.37 21.91
C ILE A 5 11.50 -0.03 22.08
N LEU A 6 11.92 1.01 21.36
CA LEU A 6 11.25 2.31 21.39
C LEU A 6 9.82 2.22 20.82
N LEU A 7 9.66 1.58 19.65
CA LEU A 7 8.37 1.41 19.00
C LEU A 7 7.39 0.56 19.84
N THR A 8 7.89 -0.51 20.47
CA THR A 8 7.07 -1.35 21.36
C THR A 8 6.72 -0.66 22.68
N ALA A 9 7.59 0.21 23.20
CA ALA A 9 7.32 1.00 24.39
C ALA A 9 6.27 2.10 24.15
N ILE A 10 6.29 2.76 22.99
CA ILE A 10 5.29 3.76 22.59
C ILE A 10 3.91 3.11 22.43
N LEU A 11 3.84 1.96 21.75
CA LEU A 11 2.60 1.18 21.61
C LEU A 11 2.01 0.70 22.94
N ALA A 12 2.85 0.40 23.94
CA ALA A 12 2.40 -0.04 25.26
C ALA A 12 1.90 1.11 26.15
N PHE A 13 2.50 2.30 26.05
CA PHE A 13 2.11 3.47 26.85
C PHE A 13 0.75 4.05 26.40
N VAL A 14 0.44 3.94 25.11
CA VAL A 14 -0.79 4.44 24.50
C VAL A 14 -2.06 3.66 24.91
N SER A 15 -1.93 2.48 25.50
CA SER A 15 -3.08 1.63 25.86
C SER A 15 -3.91 2.14 27.06
N SER A 16 -3.48 3.17 27.81
CA SER A 16 -4.17 3.58 29.06
C SER A 16 -4.85 4.95 29.06
N VAL A 17 -4.83 5.71 27.96
CA VAL A 17 -5.49 7.02 27.91
C VAL A 17 -6.84 6.88 27.20
N ALA A 18 -7.89 6.76 28.01
CA ALA A 18 -9.27 6.81 27.55
C ALA A 18 -9.79 8.25 27.70
N ILE A 19 -9.89 9.00 26.60
CA ILE A 19 -10.61 10.28 26.59
C ILE A 19 -11.82 10.13 25.66
N ALA A 20 -13.01 10.11 26.27
CA ALA A 20 -14.30 9.79 25.65
C ALA A 20 -15.10 11.03 25.21
N ALA A 21 -14.44 12.00 24.56
CA ALA A 21 -15.09 13.16 23.96
C ALA A 21 -14.63 13.35 22.51
N PRO A 22 -15.42 13.94 21.61
CA PRO A 22 -14.92 14.41 20.32
C PRO A 22 -13.95 15.58 20.60
N ILE A 23 -12.68 15.25 20.78
CA ILE A 23 -11.61 16.23 20.93
C ILE A 23 -11.42 16.84 19.54
N ASN A 24 -11.56 18.16 19.44
CA ASN A 24 -10.94 18.90 18.35
C ASN A 24 -9.52 19.15 18.88
N GLY A 25 -8.59 18.24 18.57
CA GLY A 25 -7.18 18.39 18.95
C GLY A 25 -6.65 19.65 18.30
N ALA A 26 -5.97 20.48 19.08
CA ALA A 26 -5.17 21.60 18.61
C ALA A 26 -3.84 21.45 19.33
N ASP A 27 -2.78 21.20 18.55
CA ASP A 27 -1.38 21.11 18.95
C ASP A 27 -1.14 20.22 20.20
N GLU A 28 -1.48 18.93 20.13
CA GLU A 28 -0.89 17.93 21.02
C GLU A 28 0.23 17.20 20.25
N ASP A 29 1.36 16.89 20.89
CA ASP A 29 2.45 16.13 20.24
C ASP A 29 2.02 14.66 20.00
N LEU A 30 0.91 14.20 20.61
CA LEU A 30 0.48 12.80 20.61
C LEU A 30 -1.04 12.69 20.85
N LEU A 31 -1.81 12.34 19.83
CA LEU A 31 -3.22 11.99 19.98
C LEU A 31 -3.40 10.47 19.98
N ALA A 32 -3.92 9.92 21.08
CA ALA A 32 -4.28 8.52 21.15
C ALA A 32 -5.69 8.24 21.66
N GLY A 33 -6.32 7.20 21.09
CA GLY A 33 -7.70 6.85 21.42
C GLY A 33 -8.02 5.36 21.39
N HIS A 34 -8.91 4.96 22.29
CA HIS A 34 -9.53 3.64 22.31
C HIS A 34 -11.05 3.78 22.22
N ASN A 35 -11.68 3.14 21.22
CA ASN A 35 -13.14 3.24 20.98
C ASN A 35 -13.60 4.69 20.71
N SER A 36 -12.80 5.46 19.96
CA SER A 36 -13.03 6.90 19.77
C SER A 36 -13.51 7.23 18.36
N ASN A 37 -14.26 8.32 18.21
CA ASN A 37 -14.63 8.88 16.91
C ASN A 37 -14.13 10.33 16.80
N TYR A 38 -13.17 10.55 15.92
CA TYR A 38 -12.56 11.85 15.70
C TYR A 38 -13.05 12.46 14.39
N LYS A 39 -13.36 13.75 14.43
CA LYS A 39 -13.71 14.50 13.22
C LYS A 39 -12.47 14.95 12.46
N ARG A 40 -11.37 15.20 13.16
CA ARG A 40 -10.12 15.75 12.66
C ARG A 40 -9.01 15.47 13.69
N GLY A 41 -7.89 14.91 13.24
CA GLY A 41 -6.55 15.17 13.76
C GLY A 41 -5.84 16.04 12.72
N GLU A 42 -5.12 17.06 13.16
CA GLU A 42 -4.34 17.96 12.30
C GLU A 42 -3.08 18.33 13.09
N ALA A 43 -1.90 18.23 12.46
CA ALA A 43 -0.62 18.71 12.99
C ALA A 43 -0.16 18.07 14.31
N GLU A 44 -0.24 16.75 14.44
CA GLU A 44 0.33 16.04 15.60
C GLU A 44 1.52 15.15 15.19
N ASP A 45 2.54 15.02 16.04
CA ASP A 45 3.69 14.15 15.72
C ASP A 45 3.25 12.66 15.65
N LEU A 46 2.17 12.28 16.34
CA LEU A 46 1.71 10.90 16.36
C LEU A 46 0.23 10.77 16.67
N LEU A 47 -0.48 10.17 15.71
CA LEU A 47 -1.86 9.76 15.88
C LEU A 47 -1.98 8.24 15.96
N ALA A 48 -2.34 7.73 17.15
CA ALA A 48 -2.44 6.29 17.41
C ALA A 48 -3.78 5.82 17.98
N GLY A 49 -3.99 4.50 17.94
CA GLY A 49 -4.83 3.85 18.94
C GLY A 49 -5.52 2.59 18.46
N HIS A 50 -6.67 2.30 19.04
CA HIS A 50 -7.38 1.04 18.83
C HIS A 50 -8.90 1.24 18.67
N ASN A 51 -9.48 0.63 17.64
CA ASN A 51 -10.91 0.64 17.39
C ASN A 51 -11.50 2.06 17.28
N SER A 52 -10.92 2.90 16.44
CA SER A 52 -11.34 4.30 16.27
C SER A 52 -11.67 4.62 14.82
N ASN A 53 -12.53 5.61 14.63
CA ASN A 53 -12.84 6.17 13.32
C ASN A 53 -12.39 7.62 13.23
N TYR A 54 -11.77 7.97 12.11
CA TYR A 54 -11.32 9.31 11.78
C TYR A 54 -11.97 9.75 10.48
N LYS A 55 -12.53 10.95 10.48
CA LYS A 55 -13.03 11.56 9.24
C LYS A 55 -11.89 12.22 8.44
N ARG A 56 -10.86 12.71 9.13
CA ARG A 56 -9.68 13.37 8.57
C ARG A 56 -8.54 13.22 9.59
N ALA A 57 -7.36 12.85 9.12
CA ALA A 57 -6.06 12.97 9.77
C ALA A 57 -5.17 13.63 8.70
N GLU A 58 -4.41 14.66 9.06
CA GLU A 58 -3.58 15.43 8.13
C GLU A 58 -2.37 16.03 8.84
N ASP A 59 -1.27 16.17 8.11
CA ASP A 59 -0.03 16.78 8.60
C ASP A 59 0.53 16.03 9.83
N GLU A 60 0.67 14.71 9.77
CA GLU A 60 1.10 13.88 10.92
C GLU A 60 2.38 13.09 10.59
N ASP A 61 3.42 13.14 11.43
CA ASP A 61 4.63 12.32 11.20
C ASP A 61 4.32 10.81 11.26
N LEU A 62 3.36 10.39 12.11
CA LEU A 62 3.01 8.97 12.26
C LEU A 62 1.53 8.73 12.54
N LEU A 63 0.86 8.07 11.60
CA LEU A 63 -0.50 7.60 11.74
C LEU A 63 -0.57 6.07 11.94
N ALA A 64 -0.62 5.65 13.21
CA ALA A 64 -0.52 4.26 13.63
C ALA A 64 -1.82 3.66 14.22
N GLY A 65 -1.96 2.33 14.20
CA GLY A 65 -2.94 1.68 15.07
C GLY A 65 -3.57 0.38 14.57
N HIS A 66 -4.57 -0.08 15.32
CA HIS A 66 -5.27 -1.34 15.09
C HIS A 66 -6.79 -1.13 15.01
N ASN A 67 -7.45 -1.78 14.05
CA ASN A 67 -8.90 -1.66 13.81
C ASN A 67 -9.31 -0.20 13.61
N LYS A 68 -8.88 0.43 12.52
CA LYS A 68 -9.17 1.85 12.26
C LYS A 68 -9.91 2.04 10.95
N ASN A 69 -10.78 3.05 10.91
CA ASN A 69 -11.34 3.53 9.65
C ASN A 69 -11.03 5.00 9.47
N TYR A 70 -10.39 5.34 8.36
CA TYR A 70 -10.08 6.70 7.94
C TYR A 70 -10.87 7.00 6.67
N LYS A 71 -11.55 8.15 6.66
CA LYS A 71 -12.13 8.66 5.42
C LYS A 71 -11.07 9.38 4.56
N ARG A 72 -10.10 10.02 5.21
CA ARG A 72 -8.98 10.75 4.60
C ARG A 72 -7.83 10.72 5.61
N ALA A 73 -6.65 10.43 5.11
CA ALA A 73 -5.33 10.46 5.73
C ALA A 73 -4.46 11.08 4.62
N GLU A 74 -3.77 12.19 4.92
CA GLU A 74 -2.98 12.94 3.93
C GLU A 74 -1.78 13.63 4.58
N ASP A 75 -0.73 13.86 3.80
CA ASP A 75 0.45 14.62 4.23
C ASP A 75 1.10 13.98 5.47
N GLU A 76 1.41 12.68 5.39
CA GLU A 76 1.92 11.89 6.52
C GLU A 76 3.21 11.12 6.18
N ASP A 77 4.29 11.31 6.95
CA ASP A 77 5.54 10.57 6.71
C ASP A 77 5.35 9.04 6.82
N LEU A 78 4.48 8.58 7.74
CA LEU A 78 4.26 7.15 7.94
C LEU A 78 2.83 6.79 8.30
N LEU A 79 2.17 6.07 7.39
CA LEU A 79 0.87 5.47 7.59
C LEU A 79 0.99 3.96 7.85
N ALA A 80 0.97 3.54 9.13
CA ALA A 80 1.28 2.16 9.53
C ALA A 80 0.19 1.45 10.37
N GLY A 81 -0.12 0.18 10.13
CA GLY A 81 -0.79 -0.64 11.16
C GLY A 81 -1.60 -1.83 10.68
N HIS A 82 -2.60 -2.21 11.46
CA HIS A 82 -3.31 -3.49 11.30
C HIS A 82 -4.83 -3.32 11.26
N ASN A 83 -5.50 -4.04 10.35
CA ASN A 83 -6.96 -3.96 10.18
C ASN A 83 -7.43 -2.52 9.96
N LYS A 84 -6.94 -1.88 8.89
CA LYS A 84 -7.33 -0.50 8.58
C LYS A 84 -8.17 -0.42 7.31
N ASN A 85 -9.13 0.50 7.27
CA ASN A 85 -9.81 0.87 6.04
C ASN A 85 -9.63 2.35 5.77
N TYR A 86 -9.10 2.67 4.59
CA TYR A 86 -8.93 4.01 4.08
C TYR A 86 -9.80 4.21 2.87
N LYS A 87 -10.53 5.32 2.85
CA LYS A 87 -11.18 5.75 1.61
C LYS A 87 -10.21 6.54 0.72
N ARG A 88 -9.25 7.24 1.32
CA ARG A 88 -8.21 8.03 0.69
C ARG A 88 -7.03 8.08 1.68
N ALA A 89 -5.85 7.82 1.15
CA ALA A 89 -4.50 7.92 1.70
C ALA A 89 -3.73 8.59 0.55
N GLU A 90 -3.08 9.72 0.79
CA GLU A 90 -2.37 10.50 -0.22
C GLU A 90 -1.18 11.26 0.37
N ASP A 91 -0.17 11.53 -0.45
CA ASP A 91 0.98 12.36 -0.08
C ASP A 91 1.71 11.79 1.16
N GLU A 92 2.13 10.52 1.06
CA GLU A 92 2.72 9.78 2.18
C GLU A 92 4.06 9.11 1.81
N ASP A 93 5.15 9.38 2.55
CA ASP A 93 6.45 8.73 2.28
C ASP A 93 6.36 7.19 2.42
N LEU A 94 5.55 6.68 3.37
CA LEU A 94 5.43 5.25 3.61
C LEU A 94 4.04 4.79 4.03
N LEU A 95 3.40 4.02 3.15
CA LEU A 95 2.16 3.32 3.39
C LEU A 95 2.35 1.83 3.75
N ALA A 96 2.54 1.53 5.03
CA ALA A 96 2.79 0.17 5.53
C ALA A 96 1.60 -0.47 6.27
N GLY A 97 1.45 -1.80 6.20
CA GLY A 97 0.49 -2.45 7.09
C GLY A 97 0.08 -3.87 6.78
N HIS A 98 -0.79 -4.40 7.65
CA HIS A 98 -1.33 -5.74 7.57
C HIS A 98 -2.86 -5.73 7.59
N ASN A 99 -3.49 -6.45 6.66
CA ASN A 99 -4.94 -6.58 6.55
C ASN A 99 -5.65 -5.23 6.38
N SER A 100 -5.25 -4.47 5.36
CA SER A 100 -5.77 -3.13 5.12
C SER A 100 -6.49 -3.01 3.78
N ASN A 101 -7.54 -2.20 3.71
CA ASN A 101 -8.24 -1.89 2.47
C ASN A 101 -8.15 -0.40 2.16
N TYR A 102 -7.79 -0.10 0.92
CA TYR A 102 -7.68 1.26 0.40
C TYR A 102 -8.57 1.37 -0.83
N LYS A 103 -9.39 2.42 -0.85
CA LYS A 103 -10.11 2.76 -2.07
C LYS A 103 -9.24 3.58 -3.03
N ARG A 104 -8.31 4.35 -2.49
CA ARG A 104 -7.34 5.19 -3.18
C ARG A 104 -6.15 5.35 -2.23
N ALA A 105 -4.98 5.12 -2.78
CA ALA A 105 -3.63 5.40 -2.30
C ALA A 105 -2.97 6.10 -3.50
N GLU A 106 -2.40 7.28 -3.31
CA GLU A 106 -1.77 8.07 -4.37
C GLU A 106 -0.59 8.89 -3.83
N ASP A 107 0.37 9.19 -4.69
CA ASP A 107 1.48 10.09 -4.38
C ASP A 107 2.28 9.56 -3.16
N GLU A 108 2.68 8.28 -3.20
CA GLU A 108 3.43 7.65 -2.11
C GLU A 108 4.79 7.09 -2.56
N ASP A 109 5.88 7.45 -1.88
CA ASP A 109 7.22 6.89 -2.19
C ASP A 109 7.25 5.36 -2.02
N LEU A 110 6.57 4.83 -0.99
CA LEU A 110 6.58 3.40 -0.72
C LEU A 110 5.25 2.88 -0.18
N LEU A 111 4.60 2.05 -0.99
CA LEU A 111 3.43 1.29 -0.59
C LEU A 111 3.79 -0.17 -0.33
N ALA A 112 3.86 -0.56 0.95
CA ALA A 112 4.33 -1.88 1.37
C ALA A 112 3.34 -2.65 2.26
N GLY A 113 3.38 -3.98 2.27
CA GLY A 113 2.81 -4.76 3.39
C GLY A 113 2.21 -6.11 3.03
N HIS A 114 1.24 -6.57 3.83
CA HIS A 114 0.70 -7.93 3.74
C HIS A 114 -0.83 -7.95 3.81
N ASN A 115 -1.49 -8.78 2.99
CA ASN A 115 -2.95 -8.88 2.92
C ASN A 115 -3.60 -7.51 2.72
N LYS A 116 -3.36 -6.87 1.57
CA LYS A 116 -4.00 -5.56 1.30
C LYS A 116 -4.85 -5.60 0.04
N ASN A 117 -5.93 -4.84 0.04
CA ASN A 117 -6.74 -4.62 -1.14
C ASN A 117 -6.75 -3.14 -1.52
N TYR A 118 -6.41 -2.85 -2.76
CA TYR A 118 -6.41 -1.53 -3.34
C TYR A 118 -7.38 -1.50 -4.50
N LYS A 119 -8.26 -0.51 -4.51
CA LYS A 119 -9.06 -0.25 -5.70
C LYS A 119 -8.27 0.61 -6.71
N ARG A 120 -7.39 1.46 -6.23
CA ARG A 120 -6.50 2.35 -6.98
C ARG A 120 -5.28 2.61 -6.08
N ALA A 121 -4.12 2.47 -6.69
CA ALA A 121 -2.77 2.82 -6.28
C ALA A 121 -2.20 3.51 -7.54
N GLU A 122 -1.69 4.73 -7.40
CA GLU A 122 -1.15 5.54 -8.51
C GLU A 122 -0.04 6.46 -8.04
N ASP A 123 0.89 6.79 -8.94
CA ASP A 123 1.95 7.77 -8.71
C ASP A 123 2.86 7.36 -7.52
N GLU A 124 3.43 6.16 -7.59
CA GLU A 124 4.19 5.55 -6.49
C GLU A 124 5.57 5.04 -6.93
N ASP A 125 6.66 5.46 -6.28
CA ASP A 125 8.00 4.97 -6.62
C ASP A 125 8.12 3.44 -6.41
N LEU A 126 7.51 2.91 -5.35
CA LEU A 126 7.59 1.47 -5.05
C LEU A 126 6.29 0.92 -4.48
N LEU A 127 5.67 0.06 -5.27
CA LEU A 127 4.48 -0.70 -4.89
C LEU A 127 4.84 -2.17 -4.61
N ALA A 128 4.97 -2.53 -3.33
CA ALA A 128 5.47 -3.84 -2.91
C ALA A 128 4.56 -4.63 -1.93
N GLY A 129 4.61 -5.97 -2.04
CA GLY A 129 4.33 -6.82 -0.89
C GLY A 129 3.68 -8.16 -1.18
N HIS A 130 2.99 -8.68 -0.16
CA HIS A 130 2.50 -10.05 -0.13
C HIS A 130 0.98 -10.13 0.00
N ASN A 131 0.35 -11.05 -0.73
CA ASN A 131 -1.11 -11.23 -0.74
C ASN A 131 -1.87 -9.92 -1.02
N LYS A 132 -1.60 -9.32 -2.17
CA LYS A 132 -2.25 -8.07 -2.55
C LYS A 132 -3.31 -8.30 -3.61
N ASN A 133 -4.36 -7.48 -3.59
CA ASN A 133 -5.25 -7.37 -4.73
C ASN A 133 -5.36 -5.91 -5.14
N TYR A 134 -4.93 -5.61 -6.37
CA TYR A 134 -5.05 -4.31 -7.00
C TYR A 134 -6.06 -4.40 -8.12
N LYS A 135 -7.02 -3.47 -8.11
CA LYS A 135 -7.90 -3.31 -9.27
C LYS A 135 -7.25 -2.43 -10.35
N ARG A 136 -6.39 -1.50 -9.95
CA ARG A 136 -5.62 -0.58 -10.76
C ARG A 136 -4.39 -0.21 -9.92
N ALA A 137 -3.24 -0.34 -10.54
CA ALA A 137 -1.90 0.13 -10.16
C ALA A 137 -1.40 0.80 -11.45
N GLU A 138 -0.96 2.05 -11.38
CA GLU A 138 -0.51 2.86 -12.52
C GLU A 138 0.59 3.84 -12.12
N ASP A 139 1.45 4.18 -13.09
CA ASP A 139 2.48 5.22 -12.92
C ASP A 139 3.44 4.89 -11.76
N GLU A 140 4.05 3.71 -11.81
CA GLU A 140 4.92 3.18 -10.74
C GLU A 140 6.31 2.78 -11.26
N ASP A 141 7.40 3.28 -10.65
CA ASP A 141 8.76 2.88 -11.03
C ASP A 141 8.97 1.36 -10.78
N LEU A 142 8.40 0.82 -9.70
CA LEU A 142 8.53 -0.60 -9.39
C LEU A 142 7.27 -1.18 -8.76
N LEU A 143 6.63 -2.09 -9.50
CA LEU A 143 5.52 -2.89 -9.01
C LEU A 143 5.94 -4.34 -8.72
N ALA A 144 6.09 -4.68 -7.44
CA ALA A 144 6.59 -5.99 -6.98
C ALA A 144 5.60 -6.76 -6.07
N GLY A 145 5.20 -7.96 -6.47
CA GLY A 145 4.20 -8.75 -5.74
C GLY A 145 4.57 -10.21 -5.48
N HIS A 146 4.32 -10.70 -4.26
CA HIS A 146 4.25 -12.14 -3.97
C HIS A 146 2.81 -12.56 -3.67
N ASN A 147 2.31 -13.55 -4.43
CA ASN A 147 0.94 -14.04 -4.32
C ASN A 147 -0.10 -12.92 -4.49
N SER A 148 0.15 -12.05 -5.47
CA SER A 148 -0.64 -10.85 -5.71
C SER A 148 -1.51 -10.99 -6.96
N ASN A 149 -2.65 -10.30 -6.99
CA ASN A 149 -3.51 -10.21 -8.16
C ASN A 149 -3.67 -8.76 -8.59
N TYR A 150 -3.41 -8.51 -9.87
CA TYR A 150 -3.53 -7.21 -10.51
C TYR A 150 -4.54 -7.34 -11.63
N LYS A 151 -5.57 -6.49 -11.60
CA LYS A 151 -6.52 -6.44 -12.71
C LYS A 151 -6.04 -5.55 -13.85
N ARG A 152 -5.26 -4.52 -13.51
CA ARG A 152 -4.62 -3.56 -14.41
C ARG A 152 -3.38 -3.06 -13.65
N ALA A 153 -2.25 -3.19 -14.30
CA ALA A 153 -0.93 -2.65 -14.00
C ALA A 153 -0.55 -1.97 -15.34
N GLU A 154 -0.23 -0.69 -15.31
CA GLU A 154 0.12 0.10 -16.49
C GLU A 154 1.18 1.15 -16.17
N ASP A 155 1.99 1.49 -17.17
CA ASP A 155 2.98 2.57 -17.08
C ASP A 155 4.00 2.31 -15.95
N GLU A 156 4.63 1.13 -15.96
CA GLU A 156 5.63 0.74 -14.95
C GLU A 156 7.01 0.44 -15.52
N ASP A 157 8.08 1.03 -14.96
CA ASP A 157 9.46 0.71 -15.37
C ASP A 157 9.80 -0.78 -15.09
N LEU A 158 9.30 -1.34 -13.98
CA LEU A 158 9.49 -2.75 -13.64
C LEU A 158 8.25 -3.37 -12.99
N LEU A 159 7.64 -4.31 -13.71
CA LEU A 159 6.57 -5.16 -13.20
C LEU A 159 7.10 -6.55 -12.83
N ALA A 160 7.25 -6.81 -11.52
CA ALA A 160 7.81 -8.05 -10.98
C ALA A 160 6.82 -8.87 -10.14
N GLY A 161 6.69 -10.17 -10.43
CA GLY A 161 5.77 -11.04 -9.69
C GLY A 161 6.31 -12.42 -9.34
N HIS A 162 6.08 -12.89 -8.11
CA HIS A 162 6.18 -14.30 -7.74
C HIS A 162 4.82 -14.86 -7.36
N ASN A 163 4.37 -15.90 -8.08
CA ASN A 163 3.04 -16.49 -7.89
C ASN A 163 1.91 -15.46 -8.09
N SER A 164 2.09 -14.53 -9.03
CA SER A 164 1.19 -13.40 -9.24
C SER A 164 0.32 -13.58 -10.48
N ASN A 165 -0.87 -12.98 -10.48
CA ASN A 165 -1.75 -12.97 -11.64
C ASN A 165 -2.03 -11.55 -12.09
N TYR A 166 -1.81 -11.29 -13.37
CA TYR A 166 -2.05 -10.02 -14.03
C TYR A 166 -3.10 -10.25 -15.11
N LYS A 167 -4.20 -9.48 -15.05
CA LYS A 167 -5.20 -9.56 -16.11
C LYS A 167 -4.81 -8.69 -17.32
N ARG A 168 -4.12 -7.60 -17.07
CA ARG A 168 -3.61 -6.63 -18.04
C ARG A 168 -2.37 -6.01 -17.39
N ALA A 169 -1.26 -6.11 -18.09
CA ALA A 169 0.01 -5.42 -17.95
C ALA A 169 0.19 -4.70 -19.30
N GLU A 170 0.40 -3.39 -19.29
CA GLU A 170 0.67 -2.58 -20.49
C GLU A 170 1.69 -1.47 -20.22
N ASP A 171 2.51 -1.17 -21.23
CA ASP A 171 3.48 -0.09 -21.18
C ASP A 171 4.56 -0.28 -20.09
N GLU A 172 5.21 -1.46 -20.08
CA GLU A 172 6.27 -1.78 -19.12
C GLU A 172 7.65 -2.01 -19.75
N ASP A 173 8.68 -1.31 -19.26
CA ASP A 173 10.07 -1.51 -19.71
C ASP A 173 10.55 -2.95 -19.41
N LEU A 174 10.21 -3.48 -18.23
CA LEU A 174 10.59 -4.83 -17.83
C LEU A 174 9.48 -5.59 -17.12
N LEU A 175 9.00 -6.65 -17.77
CA LEU A 175 8.07 -7.60 -17.17
C LEU A 175 8.80 -8.85 -16.65
N ALA A 176 8.99 -8.92 -15.34
CA ALA A 176 9.68 -10.00 -14.65
C ALA A 176 8.74 -10.92 -13.87
N GLY A 177 9.00 -12.23 -13.84
CA GLY A 177 8.23 -13.07 -12.92
C GLY A 177 8.58 -14.55 -12.82
N HIS A 178 8.19 -15.13 -11.69
CA HIS A 178 8.28 -16.55 -11.41
C HIS A 178 6.91 -17.12 -11.05
N ASN A 179 6.46 -18.13 -11.79
CA ASN A 179 5.13 -18.74 -11.60
C ASN A 179 3.99 -17.73 -11.74
N SER A 180 4.11 -16.79 -12.68
CA SER A 180 3.17 -15.69 -12.88
C SER A 180 2.30 -15.90 -14.12
N ASN A 181 1.03 -15.51 -14.06
CA ASN A 181 0.10 -15.61 -15.18
C ASN A 181 -0.31 -14.21 -15.66
N TYR A 182 -0.22 -13.99 -16.96
CA TYR A 182 -0.60 -12.75 -17.64
C TYR A 182 -1.70 -13.08 -18.63
N LYS A 183 -2.87 -12.45 -18.51
CA LYS A 183 -3.91 -12.62 -19.53
C LYS A 183 -3.65 -11.76 -20.76
N ARG A 184 -3.09 -10.58 -20.57
CA ARG A 184 -2.67 -9.64 -21.61
C ARG A 184 -1.44 -8.90 -21.08
N ALA A 185 -0.46 -8.79 -21.95
CA ALA A 185 0.83 -8.16 -21.80
C ALA A 185 1.02 -7.40 -23.14
N GLU A 186 1.21 -6.09 -23.12
CA GLU A 186 1.40 -5.28 -24.34
C GLU A 186 2.45 -4.22 -24.12
N ASP A 187 3.18 -3.91 -25.19
CA ASP A 187 4.11 -2.79 -25.24
C ASP A 187 5.24 -2.93 -24.19
N GLU A 188 5.89 -4.10 -24.18
CA GLU A 188 6.97 -4.41 -23.24
C GLU A 188 8.35 -4.53 -23.91
N ASP A 189 9.34 -3.79 -23.42
CA ASP A 189 10.71 -3.86 -23.96
C ASP A 189 11.37 -5.23 -23.67
N LEU A 190 11.19 -5.76 -22.45
CA LEU A 190 11.80 -7.03 -22.04
C LEU A 190 10.89 -7.92 -21.21
N LEU A 191 10.72 -9.17 -21.65
CA LEU A 191 10.06 -10.21 -20.88
C LEU A 191 11.08 -11.20 -20.26
N ALA A 192 11.18 -11.20 -18.92
CA ALA A 192 12.12 -12.07 -18.19
C ALA A 192 11.45 -13.02 -17.18
N GLY A 193 11.74 -14.33 -17.18
CA GLY A 193 11.43 -15.16 -16.02
C GLY A 193 11.19 -16.65 -16.24
N HIS A 194 10.52 -17.29 -15.27
CA HIS A 194 10.37 -18.74 -15.22
C HIS A 194 8.94 -19.17 -14.89
N ASN A 195 8.43 -20.19 -15.57
CA ASN A 195 7.05 -20.67 -15.41
C ASN A 195 6.00 -19.56 -15.60
N LYS A 196 6.09 -18.81 -16.70
CA LYS A 196 5.07 -17.81 -17.02
C LYS A 196 4.01 -18.38 -17.95
N ASN A 197 2.77 -17.91 -17.84
CA ASN A 197 1.75 -18.18 -18.84
C ASN A 197 1.15 -16.87 -19.35
N TYR A 198 1.27 -16.62 -20.64
CA TYR A 198 0.58 -15.56 -21.35
C TYR A 198 -0.63 -16.15 -22.08
N LYS A 199 -1.71 -15.37 -22.24
CA LYS A 199 -2.78 -15.71 -23.20
C LYS A 199 -2.72 -14.86 -24.46
N ARG A 200 -2.11 -13.68 -24.34
CA ARG A 200 -1.85 -12.74 -25.41
C ARG A 200 -0.69 -11.87 -24.94
N ALA A 201 0.32 -11.77 -25.79
CA ALA A 201 1.43 -10.85 -25.63
C ALA A 201 1.65 -10.17 -26.99
N GLU A 202 1.79 -8.84 -27.01
CA GLU A 202 1.96 -8.05 -28.23
C GLU A 202 3.08 -7.03 -28.04
N GLU A 203 3.87 -6.80 -29.10
CA GLU A 203 4.91 -5.76 -29.14
C GLU A 203 5.99 -5.93 -28.07
N GLU A 204 6.77 -7.02 -28.20
CA GLU A 204 7.92 -7.30 -27.34
C GLU A 204 9.24 -7.22 -28.12
N ASP A 205 10.26 -6.57 -27.53
CA ASP A 205 11.59 -6.47 -28.14
C ASP A 205 12.51 -7.66 -27.79
N LEU A 206 12.52 -8.09 -26.52
CA LEU A 206 13.42 -9.14 -26.03
C LEU A 206 12.75 -10.17 -25.11
N LEU A 207 13.00 -11.45 -25.41
CA LEU A 207 12.48 -12.58 -24.64
C LEU A 207 13.59 -13.38 -23.92
N ALA A 208 13.52 -13.45 -22.60
CA ALA A 208 14.43 -14.26 -21.78
C ALA A 208 13.66 -15.09 -20.74
N GLY A 209 13.29 -16.34 -21.07
CA GLY A 209 12.56 -17.16 -20.12
C GLY A 209 12.73 -18.66 -20.28
N HIS A 210 12.42 -19.37 -19.19
CA HIS A 210 12.47 -20.82 -19.16
C HIS A 210 11.11 -21.38 -18.71
N ASN A 211 10.59 -22.34 -19.48
CA ASN A 211 9.28 -22.96 -19.26
C ASN A 211 8.10 -21.96 -19.27
N SER A 212 8.15 -20.98 -20.17
CA SER A 212 7.05 -20.04 -20.40
C SER A 212 6.14 -20.53 -21.53
N ASN A 213 4.83 -20.43 -21.34
CA ASN A 213 3.83 -20.68 -22.38
C ASN A 213 3.22 -19.35 -22.84
N TYR A 214 2.95 -19.25 -24.14
CA TYR A 214 2.32 -18.10 -24.80
C TYR A 214 1.03 -18.54 -25.49
#